data_AF-A0A7V6DYR5-F1
#
_entry.id   AF-A0A7V6DYR5-F1
#
_cell.length_a   1.000
_cell.length_b   1.000
_cell.length_c   1.000
_cell.angle_alpha   90.00
_cell.angle_beta   90.00
_cell.angle_gamma   90.00
#
_symmetry.space_group_name_H-M   'P 1'
#
loop_
_entity.id
_entity.type
_entity.pdbx_description
1 polymer ?
#
loop_
_entity_poly.entity_id
_entity_poly.type
_entity_poly.pdbx_seq_one_letter_code
_entity_poly.pdbx_strand_id
1 'polypeptide(L)'
;MRKLALLFLSLNYQLYAYRIVSPVPFSVHRTEYIKFQITAEEGDPLPESVRFIVIGKKIGEIWDTLFFTAGNSYSYVFNCKTMVDNKFFLSASIKRGVDSVVIGREYNPKGIPFILDRNEKYSDKLHVSFFRNKKGEGETVFFCNNNRVSFNSSWDRDSLYLTVKVQDENINVVSDVGFLDGQYLRLWEMDGIEVSFDVLNDKKEFHNLDDKELLVAVDGRHIGYLWNDSVGIVMKWGKGSRVRVDVKGSVNINTDKDTGYVVWLSIPWSELGIQPAAELKLGFDIQNYDRDLSEDYAFRSSWSGVLRENNDNTSEWGTLLLRKKNIPAGVYGLLSFLVAISVFCLVIKKKRKTGIAADVSVPIRDIPVKEDEALRIREIKQYIAEHYDNPDLNREMIARYIRVAPSYLSTLFKKETGQGLNDYINHYRIQKAMELLKSSRYSISEIAFQVGFNTVKNFTRIFKEHFGCTPSEYREKEKPGI
;
A
#
# COMPACT_ATOMS: atom_id res chain seq x y z
N MET A 1 -52.78 2.13 24.17
CA MET A 1 -51.91 0.97 24.45
C MET A 1 -51.78 -0.02 23.28
N ARG A 2 -52.85 -0.45 22.59
CA ARG A 2 -52.73 -1.30 21.38
C ARG A 2 -51.94 -0.70 20.20
N LYS A 3 -51.94 0.63 20.03
CA LYS A 3 -51.07 1.31 19.02
C LYS A 3 -49.60 1.43 19.45
N LEU A 4 -49.28 1.34 20.75
CA LEU A 4 -47.88 1.25 21.21
C LEU A 4 -47.35 -0.19 21.16
N ALA A 5 -48.21 -1.19 21.35
CA ALA A 5 -47.85 -2.60 21.21
C ALA A 5 -47.51 -2.98 19.75
N LEU A 6 -48.12 -2.32 18.76
CA LEU A 6 -47.75 -2.47 17.35
C LEU A 6 -46.44 -1.75 16.98
N LEU A 7 -46.00 -0.76 17.76
CA LEU A 7 -44.68 -0.15 17.56
C LEU A 7 -43.55 -1.07 18.06
N PHE A 8 -43.83 -1.90 19.07
CA PHE A 8 -42.94 -2.96 19.55
C PHE A 8 -42.84 -4.17 18.60
N LEU A 9 -43.71 -4.27 17.59
CA LEU A 9 -43.75 -5.36 16.60
C LEU A 9 -43.01 -5.06 15.29
N SER A 10 -42.15 -4.03 15.25
CA SER A 10 -41.27 -3.76 14.09
C SER A 10 -39.77 -3.91 14.39
N LEU A 11 -39.41 -4.35 15.59
CA LEU A 11 -38.04 -4.66 15.99
C LEU A 11 -37.79 -6.17 15.85
N ASN A 12 -37.36 -6.58 14.65
CA ASN A 12 -36.39 -7.66 14.40
C ASN A 12 -36.21 -7.82 12.88
N TYR A 13 -35.59 -6.82 12.24
CA TYR A 13 -34.88 -7.11 10.99
C TYR A 13 -33.60 -7.85 11.39
N GLN A 14 -33.63 -9.19 11.38
CA GLN A 14 -32.39 -9.95 11.32
C GLN A 14 -31.68 -9.54 10.01
N LEU A 15 -30.57 -8.82 10.13
CA LEU A 15 -29.71 -8.44 9.02
C LEU A 15 -28.76 -9.61 8.74
N TYR A 16 -28.80 -10.13 7.51
CA TYR A 16 -28.02 -11.29 7.08
C TYR A 16 -26.68 -10.86 6.43
N ALA A 17 -25.63 -11.68 6.60
CA ALA A 17 -24.27 -11.39 6.16
C ALA A 17 -23.85 -12.23 4.94
N TYR A 18 -23.30 -11.55 3.93
CA TYR A 18 -22.79 -12.12 2.68
C TYR A 18 -21.42 -11.51 2.43
N ARG A 19 -20.41 -12.32 2.10
CA ARG A 19 -19.02 -11.89 1.85
C ARG A 19 -18.63 -12.16 0.40
N ILE A 20 -17.88 -11.24 -0.23
CA ILE A 20 -17.20 -11.52 -1.50
C ILE A 20 -15.78 -11.98 -1.19
N VAL A 21 -15.49 -13.24 -1.46
CA VAL A 21 -14.16 -13.84 -1.30
C VAL A 21 -13.50 -13.94 -2.67
N SER A 22 -12.24 -13.53 -2.77
CA SER A 22 -11.37 -13.87 -3.90
C SER A 22 -10.42 -14.98 -3.49
N PRO A 23 -10.63 -16.24 -3.92
CA PRO A 23 -9.75 -17.34 -3.59
C PRO A 23 -8.49 -17.29 -4.46
N VAL A 24 -7.59 -16.35 -4.18
CA VAL A 24 -6.27 -16.19 -4.85
C VAL A 24 -6.43 -15.87 -6.37
N PRO A 25 -5.44 -15.30 -7.07
CA PRO A 25 -5.33 -15.59 -8.50
C PRO A 25 -5.22 -17.11 -8.68
N PHE A 26 -5.99 -17.64 -9.62
CA PHE A 26 -6.09 -19.06 -9.91
C PHE A 26 -4.71 -19.60 -10.34
N SER A 27 -3.96 -20.17 -9.40
CA SER A 27 -2.61 -20.76 -9.54
C SER A 27 -1.48 -19.79 -9.94
N VAL A 28 -0.30 -20.02 -9.36
CA VAL A 28 0.98 -19.40 -9.74
C VAL A 28 1.32 -19.65 -11.23
N HIS A 29 0.53 -20.47 -11.93
CA HIS A 29 0.66 -20.76 -13.36
C HIS A 29 -0.41 -20.10 -14.25
N ARG A 30 -1.41 -19.39 -13.73
CA ARG A 30 -2.38 -18.62 -14.55
C ARG A 30 -2.73 -17.28 -13.89
N THR A 31 -1.82 -16.32 -14.00
CA THR A 31 -1.92 -14.91 -13.54
C THR A 31 -3.00 -14.06 -14.22
N GLU A 32 -3.88 -14.68 -15.02
CA GLU A 32 -4.74 -14.01 -15.99
C GLU A 32 -6.23 -14.00 -15.60
N TYR A 33 -6.60 -14.74 -14.55
CA TYR A 33 -7.99 -14.89 -14.14
C TYR A 33 -8.15 -14.67 -12.62
N ILE A 34 -9.21 -13.95 -12.26
CA ILE A 34 -9.64 -13.75 -10.86
C ILE A 34 -11.04 -14.30 -10.70
N LYS A 35 -11.24 -15.16 -9.70
CA LYS A 35 -12.58 -15.61 -9.27
C LYS A 35 -13.02 -14.76 -8.08
N PHE A 36 -14.30 -14.41 -8.08
CA PHE A 36 -15.04 -13.82 -6.98
C PHE A 36 -16.15 -14.79 -6.58
N GLN A 37 -16.42 -14.89 -5.28
CA GLN A 37 -17.47 -15.75 -4.77
C GLN A 37 -18.23 -15.07 -3.64
N ILE A 38 -19.56 -15.12 -3.68
CA ILE A 38 -20.42 -14.78 -2.55
C ILE A 38 -20.59 -16.01 -1.66
N THR A 39 -20.32 -15.84 -0.38
CA THR A 39 -20.62 -16.84 0.65
C THR A 39 -21.59 -16.25 1.68
N ALA A 40 -22.57 -17.04 2.12
CA ALA A 40 -23.40 -16.75 3.30
C ALA A 40 -22.74 -17.35 4.55
N GLU A 41 -22.97 -16.76 5.72
CA GLU A 41 -22.50 -17.34 6.98
C GLU A 41 -23.34 -18.55 7.40
N GLU A 42 -22.82 -19.35 8.33
CA GLU A 42 -23.50 -20.55 8.80
C GLU A 42 -24.83 -20.18 9.48
N GLY A 43 -25.94 -20.69 8.94
CA GLY A 43 -27.29 -20.35 9.37
C GLY A 43 -27.98 -19.24 8.56
N ASP A 44 -27.25 -18.52 7.70
CA ASP A 44 -27.83 -17.51 6.82
C ASP A 44 -28.29 -18.15 5.48
N PRO A 45 -29.49 -17.80 4.96
CA PRO A 45 -29.95 -18.33 3.70
C PRO A 45 -29.19 -17.67 2.53
N LEU A 46 -28.90 -18.48 1.51
CA LEU A 46 -28.26 -18.03 0.28
C LEU A 46 -29.06 -16.91 -0.40
N PRO A 47 -28.40 -15.95 -1.07
CA PRO A 47 -29.10 -14.85 -1.72
C PRO A 47 -29.96 -15.32 -2.90
N GLU A 48 -31.08 -14.66 -3.22
CA GLU A 48 -31.93 -15.09 -4.36
C GLU A 48 -31.28 -14.81 -5.72
N SER A 49 -30.51 -13.71 -5.80
CA SER A 49 -29.66 -13.42 -6.96
C SER A 49 -28.48 -12.53 -6.58
N VAL A 50 -27.40 -12.65 -7.34
CA VAL A 50 -26.17 -11.86 -7.17
C VAL A 50 -25.73 -11.37 -8.54
N ARG A 51 -25.78 -10.05 -8.74
CA ARG A 51 -25.23 -9.43 -9.93
C ARG A 51 -23.87 -8.83 -9.59
N PHE A 52 -22.81 -9.36 -10.17
CA PHE A 52 -21.51 -8.69 -10.20
C PHE A 52 -21.49 -7.61 -11.28
N ILE A 53 -20.62 -6.61 -11.12
CA ILE A 53 -20.34 -5.55 -12.09
C ILE A 53 -18.83 -5.25 -11.99
N VAL A 54 -18.10 -5.37 -13.09
CA VAL A 54 -16.66 -5.07 -13.14
C VAL A 54 -16.41 -3.89 -14.07
N ILE A 55 -16.08 -2.74 -13.51
CA ILE A 55 -15.85 -1.48 -14.22
C ILE A 55 -14.34 -1.30 -14.45
N GLY A 56 -13.91 -1.14 -15.70
CA GLY A 56 -12.57 -0.64 -16.00
C GLY A 56 -12.32 -0.57 -17.50
N LYS A 57 -11.06 -0.35 -17.90
CA LYS A 57 -10.67 -0.06 -19.29
C LYS A 57 -10.22 -1.32 -20.03
N LYS A 58 -10.73 -1.52 -21.25
CA LYS A 58 -10.38 -2.66 -22.12
C LYS A 58 -9.20 -2.33 -23.06
N ILE A 59 -8.39 -3.33 -23.40
CA ILE A 59 -7.36 -3.19 -24.45
C ILE A 59 -8.04 -2.87 -25.80
N GLY A 60 -7.63 -1.77 -26.43
CA GLY A 60 -8.01 -1.44 -27.82
C GLY A 60 -9.34 -0.71 -28.03
N GLU A 61 -10.10 -0.40 -26.97
CA GLU A 61 -11.31 0.45 -27.03
C GLU A 61 -11.36 1.43 -25.84
N ILE A 62 -11.87 2.64 -26.06
CA ILE A 62 -12.16 3.59 -24.98
C ILE A 62 -13.60 3.35 -24.51
N TRP A 63 -13.76 2.74 -23.34
CA TRP A 63 -14.98 2.83 -22.54
C TRP A 63 -14.60 2.99 -21.07
N ASP A 64 -15.30 3.89 -20.37
CA ASP A 64 -15.13 4.13 -18.92
C ASP A 64 -15.81 3.04 -18.05
N THR A 65 -16.54 2.09 -18.65
CA THR A 65 -17.23 1.04 -17.89
C THR A 65 -17.43 -0.25 -18.70
N LEU A 66 -16.86 -1.36 -18.22
CA LEU A 66 -17.31 -2.70 -18.59
C LEU A 66 -18.49 -3.06 -17.67
N PHE A 67 -19.58 -3.60 -18.23
CA PHE A 67 -20.69 -4.16 -17.43
C PHE A 67 -20.78 -5.65 -17.73
N PHE A 68 -20.43 -6.48 -16.75
CA PHE A 68 -20.64 -7.92 -16.84
C PHE A 68 -21.55 -8.36 -15.70
N THR A 69 -22.77 -8.80 -16.02
CA THR A 69 -23.69 -9.37 -15.04
C THR A 69 -23.57 -10.90 -15.07
N ALA A 70 -23.12 -11.51 -13.97
CA ALA A 70 -23.00 -12.97 -13.85
C ALA A 70 -24.33 -13.72 -13.60
N GLY A 71 -25.49 -13.07 -13.80
CA GLY A 71 -26.81 -13.67 -13.58
C GLY A 71 -27.09 -13.98 -12.10
N ASN A 72 -27.59 -15.19 -11.80
CA ASN A 72 -27.90 -15.65 -10.43
C ASN A 72 -26.77 -16.48 -9.81
N SER A 73 -25.56 -16.47 -10.41
CA SER A 73 -24.44 -17.26 -9.92
C SER A 73 -23.81 -16.62 -8.68
N TYR A 74 -23.56 -17.41 -7.63
CA TYR A 74 -22.80 -16.98 -6.46
C TYR A 74 -21.30 -16.86 -6.71
N SER A 75 -20.83 -17.11 -7.93
CA SER A 75 -19.43 -16.89 -8.30
C SER A 75 -19.30 -16.28 -9.68
N TYR A 76 -18.26 -15.46 -9.84
CA TYR A 76 -17.95 -14.80 -11.09
C TYR A 76 -16.45 -14.90 -11.37
N VAL A 77 -16.09 -15.29 -12.59
CA VAL A 77 -14.69 -15.41 -13.03
C VAL A 77 -14.44 -14.35 -14.08
N PHE A 78 -13.41 -13.54 -13.86
CA PHE A 78 -13.03 -12.41 -14.70
C PHE A 78 -11.63 -12.61 -15.27
N ASN A 79 -11.43 -12.31 -16.56
CA ASN A 79 -10.13 -12.38 -17.23
C ASN A 79 -9.44 -11.01 -17.25
N CYS A 80 -8.34 -10.88 -16.53
CA CYS A 80 -7.57 -9.65 -16.35
C CYS A 80 -6.77 -9.25 -17.60
N LYS A 81 -6.47 -10.16 -18.54
CA LYS A 81 -5.76 -9.81 -19.79
C LYS A 81 -6.52 -8.83 -20.67
N THR A 82 -7.83 -8.72 -20.47
CA THR A 82 -8.64 -7.79 -21.25
C THR A 82 -8.52 -6.35 -20.75
N MET A 83 -7.80 -6.11 -19.65
CA MET A 83 -7.73 -4.82 -18.95
C MET A 83 -6.45 -4.03 -19.20
N VAL A 84 -6.55 -2.71 -19.15
CA VAL A 84 -5.42 -1.79 -19.14
C VAL A 84 -4.95 -1.55 -17.70
N ASP A 85 -3.63 -1.48 -17.48
CA ASP A 85 -2.97 -1.21 -16.18
C ASP A 85 -3.28 -2.19 -15.03
N ASN A 86 -3.97 -3.30 -15.29
CA ASN A 86 -4.43 -4.21 -14.25
C ASN A 86 -5.21 -3.46 -13.15
N LYS A 87 -6.17 -2.60 -13.51
CA LYS A 87 -7.03 -1.94 -12.51
C LYS A 87 -8.50 -2.05 -12.91
N PHE A 88 -9.36 -2.36 -11.95
CA PHE A 88 -10.81 -2.38 -12.15
C PHE A 88 -11.53 -2.06 -10.85
N PHE A 89 -12.73 -1.51 -10.92
CA PHE A 89 -13.66 -1.49 -9.79
C PHE A 89 -14.56 -2.71 -9.89
N LEU A 90 -14.73 -3.43 -8.79
CA LEU A 90 -15.73 -4.48 -8.69
C LEU A 90 -16.86 -3.97 -7.80
N SER A 91 -18.10 -4.14 -8.26
CA SER A 91 -19.26 -4.10 -7.39
C SER A 91 -20.10 -5.37 -7.51
N ALA A 92 -20.85 -5.71 -6.45
CA ALA A 92 -21.88 -6.73 -6.51
C ALA A 92 -23.17 -6.20 -5.87
N SER A 93 -24.30 -6.47 -6.52
CA SER A 93 -25.63 -6.23 -5.99
C SER A 93 -26.29 -7.56 -5.64
N ILE A 94 -26.71 -7.71 -4.39
CA ILE A 94 -27.34 -8.92 -3.87
C ILE A 94 -28.83 -8.63 -3.66
N LYS A 95 -29.72 -9.49 -4.18
CA LYS A 95 -31.17 -9.40 -3.97
C LYS A 95 -31.64 -10.51 -3.05
N ARG A 96 -32.52 -10.15 -2.10
CA ARG A 96 -33.28 -11.09 -1.29
C ARG A 96 -34.62 -10.48 -0.89
N GLY A 97 -35.73 -11.12 -1.25
CA GLY A 97 -37.06 -10.56 -1.07
C GLY A 97 -37.21 -9.21 -1.80
N VAL A 98 -37.62 -8.17 -1.06
CA VAL A 98 -37.76 -6.79 -1.56
C VAL A 98 -36.48 -5.95 -1.41
N ASP A 99 -35.46 -6.45 -0.71
CA ASP A 99 -34.27 -5.67 -0.39
C ASP A 99 -33.11 -5.96 -1.36
N SER A 100 -32.33 -4.91 -1.67
CA SER A 100 -31.11 -5.01 -2.46
C SER A 100 -29.95 -4.26 -1.80
N VAL A 101 -28.76 -4.86 -1.82
CA VAL A 101 -27.53 -4.32 -1.22
C VAL A 101 -26.45 -4.23 -2.28
N VAL A 102 -25.80 -3.08 -2.42
CA VAL A 102 -24.67 -2.84 -3.34
C VAL A 102 -23.36 -2.77 -2.54
N ILE A 103 -22.33 -3.43 -3.03
CA ILE A 103 -20.98 -3.48 -2.45
C ILE A 103 -20.02 -3.06 -3.57
N GLY A 104 -19.11 -2.08 -3.41
CA GLY A 104 -18.11 -1.78 -4.45
C GLY A 104 -16.84 -1.04 -4.01
N ARG A 105 -15.67 -1.32 -4.64
CA ARG A 105 -14.35 -0.64 -4.46
C ARG A 105 -13.39 -0.82 -5.66
N GLU A 106 -12.33 0.02 -5.73
CA GLU A 106 -11.21 -0.07 -6.70
C GLU A 106 -10.28 -1.26 -6.35
N TYR A 107 -9.84 -2.01 -7.36
CA TYR A 107 -9.00 -3.20 -7.24
C TYR A 107 -7.75 -3.11 -8.14
N ASN A 108 -6.61 -3.58 -7.62
CA ASN A 108 -5.34 -3.72 -8.33
C ASN A 108 -4.72 -5.11 -8.02
N PRO A 109 -4.54 -6.02 -9.00
CA PRO A 109 -3.94 -7.35 -8.83
C PRO A 109 -2.50 -7.36 -8.31
N LYS A 110 -1.78 -6.22 -8.34
CA LYS A 110 -0.40 -6.10 -7.87
C LYS A 110 -0.28 -5.58 -6.42
N GLY A 111 -1.38 -5.44 -5.69
CA GLY A 111 -1.35 -4.84 -4.35
C GLY A 111 -2.43 -5.39 -3.43
N ILE A 112 -1.99 -6.17 -2.43
CA ILE A 112 -2.69 -6.63 -1.22
C ILE A 112 -3.97 -7.45 -1.53
N PRO A 113 -4.15 -8.64 -0.95
CA PRO A 113 -5.41 -9.32 -1.12
C PRO A 113 -6.52 -8.65 -0.29
N PHE A 114 -7.72 -8.61 -0.85
CA PHE A 114 -8.78 -7.69 -0.45
C PHE A 114 -9.94 -8.37 0.31
N ILE A 115 -10.55 -7.67 1.28
CA ILE A 115 -11.83 -7.98 1.95
C ILE A 115 -12.85 -6.87 1.57
N LEU A 116 -14.00 -7.24 0.99
CA LEU A 116 -15.09 -6.33 0.58
C LEU A 116 -16.17 -6.23 1.66
N ASP A 117 -16.32 -5.05 2.29
CA ASP A 117 -17.53 -4.66 3.07
C ASP A 117 -17.92 -3.21 2.69
N ARG A 118 -19.06 -2.99 2.00
CA ARG A 118 -20.48 -2.75 2.36
C ARG A 118 -20.85 -1.28 2.63
N ASN A 119 -22.05 -0.96 2.12
CA ASN A 119 -22.92 0.19 2.36
C ASN A 119 -22.71 0.98 3.66
N GLU A 120 -22.92 2.29 3.53
CA GLU A 120 -22.84 3.45 4.46
C GLU A 120 -23.58 3.34 5.82
N LYS A 121 -23.73 2.16 6.41
CA LYS A 121 -24.17 1.97 7.82
C LYS A 121 -23.22 1.14 8.67
N TYR A 122 -22.16 0.58 8.11
CA TYR A 122 -21.06 0.00 8.87
C TYR A 122 -20.03 1.10 9.17
N SER A 123 -19.76 1.32 10.46
CA SER A 123 -18.81 2.35 10.91
C SER A 123 -17.38 1.93 10.52
N ASP A 124 -16.93 2.39 9.35
CA ASP A 124 -15.54 2.44 8.88
C ASP A 124 -14.64 3.21 9.85
N LYS A 125 -14.15 2.56 10.91
CA LYS A 125 -13.07 3.14 11.70
C LYS A 125 -11.92 2.16 11.76
N LEU A 126 -10.98 2.34 10.84
CA LEU A 126 -9.64 1.84 11.02
C LEU A 126 -9.10 2.43 12.33
N HIS A 127 -8.79 1.55 13.25
CA HIS A 127 -8.29 1.85 14.57
C HIS A 127 -6.77 1.66 14.59
N VAL A 128 -6.09 2.34 15.50
CA VAL A 128 -4.63 2.22 15.66
C VAL A 128 -4.35 1.35 16.88
N SER A 129 -3.21 0.65 16.88
CA SER A 129 -2.74 0.00 18.11
C SER A 129 -1.66 0.83 18.77
N PHE A 130 -1.46 0.59 20.06
CA PHE A 130 -0.36 1.13 20.85
C PHE A 130 0.53 -0.02 21.28
N PHE A 131 1.82 0.28 21.45
CA PHE A 131 2.83 -0.71 21.78
C PHE A 131 3.49 -0.34 23.10
N ARG A 132 3.82 -1.34 23.91
CA ARG A 132 4.57 -1.15 25.14
C ARG A 132 5.55 -2.30 25.34
N ASN A 133 6.83 -2.00 25.50
CA ASN A 133 7.86 -2.98 25.87
C ASN A 133 8.62 -2.50 27.12
N LYS A 134 9.73 -3.16 27.46
CA LYS A 134 10.62 -2.79 28.58
C LYS A 134 11.22 -1.38 28.44
N LYS A 135 11.29 -0.83 27.23
CA LYS A 135 11.91 0.47 26.93
C LYS A 135 10.90 1.64 26.97
N GLY A 136 9.60 1.38 26.75
CA GLY A 136 8.56 2.39 26.96
C GLY A 136 7.28 2.18 26.15
N GLU A 137 6.33 3.10 26.30
CA GLU A 137 5.11 3.16 25.50
C GLU A 137 5.36 3.92 24.18
N GLY A 138 4.84 3.39 23.08
CA GLY A 138 4.90 4.02 21.75
C GLY A 138 6.20 3.81 20.99
N GLU A 139 7.18 3.09 21.55
CA GLU A 139 8.40 2.72 20.83
C GLU A 139 8.08 1.69 19.76
N THR A 140 8.35 2.02 18.50
CA THR A 140 8.13 1.13 17.35
C THR A 140 9.34 1.04 16.44
N VAL A 141 10.53 1.37 16.97
CA VAL A 141 11.80 1.33 16.27
C VAL A 141 12.77 0.51 17.10
N PHE A 142 13.51 -0.39 16.46
CA PHE A 142 14.63 -1.10 17.07
C PHE A 142 15.70 -1.39 16.02
N PHE A 143 16.84 -1.91 16.47
CA PHE A 143 17.97 -2.23 15.62
C PHE A 143 18.29 -3.72 15.70
N CYS A 144 18.75 -4.29 14.61
CA CYS A 144 19.19 -5.67 14.50
C CYS A 144 20.51 -5.65 13.72
N ASN A 145 21.64 -5.89 14.39
CA ASN A 145 22.97 -5.66 13.80
C ASN A 145 23.07 -4.27 13.14
N ASN A 146 23.18 -4.18 11.81
CA ASN A 146 23.26 -2.93 11.05
C ASN A 146 21.87 -2.44 10.57
N ASN A 147 20.84 -3.26 10.72
CA ASN A 147 19.48 -2.95 10.29
C ASN A 147 18.75 -2.02 11.26
N ARG A 148 18.00 -1.09 10.67
CA ARG A 148 17.04 -0.26 11.40
C ARG A 148 15.62 -0.68 11.05
N VAL A 149 14.89 -1.18 12.04
CA VAL A 149 13.53 -1.69 11.88
C VAL A 149 12.55 -0.68 12.46
N SER A 150 11.46 -0.42 11.75
CA SER A 150 10.35 0.39 12.24
C SER A 150 9.02 -0.22 11.85
N PHE A 151 8.01 -0.14 12.71
CA PHE A 151 6.71 -0.73 12.41
C PHE A 151 5.54 0.11 12.91
N ASN A 152 4.36 -0.25 12.41
CA ASN A 152 3.08 0.25 12.90
C ASN A 152 2.01 -0.82 12.72
N SER A 153 0.89 -0.64 13.41
CA SER A 153 -0.29 -1.48 13.24
C SER A 153 -1.56 -0.65 13.12
N SER A 154 -2.54 -1.27 12.50
CA SER A 154 -3.92 -0.81 12.53
C SER A 154 -4.86 -2.01 12.55
N TRP A 155 -6.13 -1.80 12.86
CA TRP A 155 -7.10 -2.88 12.91
C TRP A 155 -8.52 -2.41 12.61
N ASP A 156 -9.33 -3.36 12.16
CA ASP A 156 -10.77 -3.23 12.04
C ASP A 156 -11.45 -4.48 12.63
N ARG A 157 -12.74 -4.66 12.33
CA ARG A 157 -13.52 -5.79 12.83
C ARG A 157 -13.02 -7.15 12.32
N ASP A 158 -12.34 -7.20 11.19
CA ASP A 158 -12.03 -8.41 10.45
C ASP A 158 -10.56 -8.81 10.54
N SER A 159 -9.65 -7.83 10.61
CA SER A 159 -8.22 -8.11 10.60
C SER A 159 -7.38 -7.15 11.44
N LEU A 160 -6.22 -7.66 11.86
CA LEU A 160 -5.06 -6.88 12.28
C LEU A 160 -4.17 -6.64 11.06
N TYR A 161 -3.67 -5.41 10.92
CA TYR A 161 -2.74 -5.01 9.88
C TYR A 161 -1.42 -4.57 10.49
N LEU A 162 -0.32 -5.03 9.92
CA LEU A 162 1.04 -4.60 10.29
C LEU A 162 1.78 -4.11 9.07
N THR A 163 2.53 -3.03 9.26
CA THR A 163 3.55 -2.57 8.30
C THR A 163 4.89 -2.55 9.01
N VAL A 164 5.86 -3.30 8.50
CA VAL A 164 7.22 -3.34 9.03
C VAL A 164 8.16 -2.88 7.93
N LYS A 165 8.95 -1.84 8.21
CA LYS A 165 9.98 -1.32 7.32
C LYS A 165 11.33 -1.64 7.93
N VAL A 166 12.15 -2.35 7.17
CA VAL A 166 13.54 -2.66 7.50
C VAL A 166 14.42 -1.82 6.58
N GLN A 167 15.38 -1.09 7.14
CA GLN A 167 16.47 -0.46 6.40
C GLN A 167 17.68 -1.36 6.55
N ASP A 168 18.17 -1.84 5.42
CA ASP A 168 19.17 -2.89 5.30
C ASP A 168 19.96 -2.64 4.01
N GLU A 169 21.29 -2.71 4.09
CA GLU A 169 22.19 -2.50 2.95
C GLU A 169 22.51 -3.80 2.20
N ASN A 170 22.24 -4.98 2.76
CA ASN A 170 22.60 -6.29 2.20
C ASN A 170 21.43 -7.30 2.27
N ILE A 171 20.56 -7.30 1.26
CA ILE A 171 19.39 -8.17 1.30
C ILE A 171 19.72 -9.55 0.73
N ASN A 172 19.60 -10.59 1.55
CA ASN A 172 19.98 -11.96 1.23
C ASN A 172 18.83 -12.97 1.39
N VAL A 173 18.71 -13.86 0.40
CA VAL A 173 17.76 -14.98 0.34
C VAL A 173 18.49 -16.28 0.09
N VAL A 174 18.17 -17.30 0.89
CA VAL A 174 18.65 -18.67 0.66
C VAL A 174 17.70 -19.40 -0.30
N SER A 175 18.28 -19.96 -1.37
CA SER A 175 17.54 -20.67 -2.42
C SER A 175 17.11 -22.09 -2.00
N ASP A 176 17.93 -22.76 -1.17
CA ASP A 176 17.65 -24.11 -0.65
C ASP A 176 17.07 -24.07 0.77
N VAL A 177 15.87 -23.53 0.90
CA VAL A 177 15.05 -23.78 2.09
C VAL A 177 14.28 -25.06 1.84
N GLY A 178 14.77 -26.19 2.38
CA GLY A 178 14.15 -27.50 2.19
C GLY A 178 12.63 -27.43 2.34
N PHE A 179 11.90 -28.20 1.54
CA PHE A 179 10.43 -28.16 1.51
C PHE A 179 9.87 -29.55 1.82
N LEU A 180 9.11 -29.67 2.91
CA LEU A 180 8.52 -30.93 3.36
C LEU A 180 7.06 -30.70 3.77
N ASP A 181 6.16 -31.60 3.37
CA ASP A 181 4.73 -31.57 3.69
C ASP A 181 4.02 -30.22 3.41
N GLY A 182 4.44 -29.54 2.35
CA GLY A 182 3.85 -28.27 1.92
C GLY A 182 4.42 -27.03 2.61
N GLN A 183 5.56 -27.14 3.30
CA GLN A 183 6.10 -26.10 4.18
C GLN A 183 7.62 -25.91 4.01
N TYR A 184 8.11 -24.69 4.25
CA TYR A 184 9.53 -24.34 4.18
C TYR A 184 10.24 -24.62 5.51
N LEU A 185 11.41 -25.27 5.45
CA LEU A 185 12.12 -25.78 6.62
C LEU A 185 13.12 -24.79 7.23
N ARG A 186 13.46 -23.68 6.57
CA ARG A 186 14.61 -22.80 6.96
C ARG A 186 14.41 -21.31 6.64
N LEU A 187 13.19 -20.78 6.74
CA LEU A 187 12.94 -19.36 6.41
C LEU A 187 13.65 -18.37 7.36
N TRP A 188 14.09 -18.79 8.54
CA TRP A 188 14.81 -17.95 9.51
C TRP A 188 16.29 -17.77 9.15
N GLU A 189 16.79 -18.45 8.11
CA GLU A 189 18.16 -18.33 7.64
C GLU A 189 18.34 -17.22 6.60
N MET A 190 17.35 -16.38 6.36
CA MET A 190 17.42 -15.29 5.38
C MET A 190 16.83 -14.01 5.95
N ASP A 191 17.01 -12.90 5.23
CA ASP A 191 16.41 -11.64 5.62
C ASP A 191 14.89 -11.76 5.69
N GLY A 192 14.34 -11.21 6.76
CA GLY A 192 12.95 -11.39 7.06
C GLY A 192 12.53 -10.81 8.38
N ILE A 193 11.28 -11.06 8.73
CA ILE A 193 10.71 -10.70 10.01
C ILE A 193 9.93 -11.87 10.58
N GLU A 194 9.78 -11.88 11.89
CA GLU A 194 8.81 -12.73 12.59
C GLU A 194 7.93 -11.85 13.45
N VAL A 195 6.63 -12.12 13.40
CA VAL A 195 5.65 -11.45 14.24
C VAL A 195 5.04 -12.48 15.17
N SER A 196 5.13 -12.22 16.46
CA SER A 196 4.72 -13.17 17.50
C SER A 196 3.59 -12.60 18.35
N PHE A 197 2.63 -13.45 18.68
CA PHE A 197 1.44 -13.10 19.46
C PHE A 197 1.28 -14.09 20.61
N ASP A 198 1.20 -13.57 21.82
CA ASP A 198 0.63 -14.27 22.97
C ASP A 198 -0.83 -13.82 23.05
N VAL A 199 -1.72 -14.70 22.58
CA VAL A 199 -3.08 -14.34 22.19
C VAL A 199 -3.96 -14.11 23.42
N LEU A 200 -3.78 -14.91 24.46
CA LEU A 200 -4.44 -14.72 25.74
C LEU A 200 -3.77 -13.64 26.59
N ASN A 201 -2.58 -13.18 26.19
CA ASN A 201 -1.74 -12.24 26.92
C ASN A 201 -1.51 -12.73 28.37
N ASP A 202 -1.22 -14.03 28.52
CA ASP A 202 -1.05 -14.67 29.82
C ASP A 202 0.40 -14.61 30.33
N LYS A 203 1.34 -14.18 29.48
CA LYS A 203 2.72 -13.86 29.85
C LYS A 203 3.43 -15.00 30.56
N LYS A 204 3.28 -16.22 30.05
CA LYS A 204 3.99 -17.41 30.54
C LYS A 204 5.47 -17.38 30.23
N GLU A 205 6.24 -18.11 31.03
CA GLU A 205 7.69 -18.27 30.81
C GLU A 205 8.03 -19.16 29.61
N PHE A 206 7.05 -19.90 29.12
CA PHE A 206 7.18 -20.79 27.97
C PHE A 206 5.94 -20.68 27.09
N HIS A 207 6.16 -20.88 25.79
CA HIS A 207 5.10 -20.95 24.79
C HIS A 207 4.01 -21.96 25.17
N ASN A 208 2.81 -21.72 24.67
CA ASN A 208 1.66 -22.59 24.79
C ASN A 208 0.90 -22.67 23.44
N LEU A 209 -0.25 -23.33 23.43
CA LEU A 209 -1.04 -23.53 22.21
C LEU A 209 -1.68 -22.26 21.60
N ASP A 210 -1.85 -21.20 22.40
CA ASP A 210 -2.42 -19.95 21.91
C ASP A 210 -1.36 -19.00 21.35
N ASP A 211 -0.10 -19.21 21.72
CA ASP A 211 1.05 -18.47 21.21
C ASP A 211 1.33 -18.80 19.74
N LYS A 212 1.58 -17.74 18.96
CA LYS A 212 1.54 -17.76 17.51
C LYS A 212 2.66 -16.95 16.92
N GLU A 213 3.54 -17.60 16.14
CA GLU A 213 4.64 -16.94 15.45
C GLU A 213 4.45 -17.02 13.93
N LEU A 214 4.51 -15.88 13.23
CA LEU A 214 4.38 -15.79 11.79
C LEU A 214 5.69 -15.27 11.21
N LEU A 215 6.45 -16.18 10.60
CA LEU A 215 7.72 -15.87 9.95
C LEU A 215 7.49 -15.50 8.49
N VAL A 216 8.14 -14.44 8.04
CA VAL A 216 8.01 -13.84 6.71
C VAL A 216 9.40 -13.51 6.17
N ALA A 217 9.81 -14.24 5.14
CA ALA A 217 11.04 -13.97 4.40
C ALA A 217 10.90 -12.76 3.48
N VAL A 218 12.04 -12.14 3.14
CA VAL A 218 12.13 -10.95 2.29
C VAL A 218 11.62 -11.17 0.85
N ASP A 219 11.56 -12.41 0.39
CA ASP A 219 10.95 -12.77 -0.90
C ASP A 219 9.44 -13.04 -0.83
N GLY A 220 8.83 -12.89 0.35
CA GLY A 220 7.39 -13.03 0.59
C GLY A 220 6.92 -14.44 0.95
N ARG A 221 7.81 -15.44 0.98
CA ARG A 221 7.50 -16.74 1.58
C ARG A 221 7.22 -16.55 3.07
N HIS A 222 6.20 -17.22 3.59
CA HIS A 222 5.83 -17.11 5.00
C HIS A 222 5.25 -18.42 5.53
N ILE A 223 5.33 -18.59 6.85
CA ILE A 223 4.88 -19.78 7.56
C ILE A 223 4.48 -19.42 8.99
N GLY A 224 3.41 -20.04 9.49
CA GLY A 224 2.95 -19.87 10.87
C GLY A 224 3.28 -21.08 11.74
N TYR A 225 3.99 -20.84 12.84
CA TYR A 225 4.29 -21.81 13.89
C TYR A 225 3.34 -21.69 15.07
N LEU A 226 2.77 -22.83 15.48
CA LEU A 226 2.15 -23.01 16.79
C LEU A 226 3.10 -23.82 17.65
N TRP A 227 3.09 -23.61 18.95
CA TRP A 227 3.85 -24.42 19.87
C TRP A 227 2.96 -25.43 20.59
N ASN A 228 3.47 -26.65 20.80
CA ASN A 228 2.79 -27.67 21.57
C ASN A 228 3.79 -28.39 22.47
N ASP A 229 3.62 -28.24 23.78
CA ASP A 229 4.49 -28.76 24.84
C ASP A 229 4.78 -30.27 24.70
N SER A 230 3.88 -31.04 24.08
CA SER A 230 4.02 -32.50 23.92
C SER A 230 4.75 -32.94 22.65
N VAL A 231 4.79 -32.10 21.61
CA VAL A 231 5.32 -32.47 20.29
C VAL A 231 6.24 -31.41 19.65
N GLY A 232 6.50 -30.30 20.34
CA GLY A 232 7.30 -29.18 19.86
C GLY A 232 6.53 -28.29 18.88
N ILE A 233 7.26 -27.71 17.92
CA ILE A 233 6.70 -26.80 16.91
C ILE A 233 5.74 -27.56 15.99
N VAL A 234 4.53 -27.02 15.86
CA VAL A 234 3.47 -27.50 14.99
C VAL A 234 3.15 -26.41 13.96
N MET A 235 3.51 -26.65 12.70
CA MET A 235 3.31 -25.68 11.63
C MET A 235 1.87 -25.77 11.06
N LYS A 236 0.92 -24.98 11.59
CA LYS A 236 -0.53 -25.15 11.30
C LYS A 236 -1.36 -23.87 11.15
N TRP A 237 -0.81 -22.68 11.35
CA TRP A 237 -1.59 -21.43 11.32
C TRP A 237 -1.09 -20.43 10.29
N GLY A 238 -1.84 -19.34 10.07
CA GLY A 238 -1.44 -18.24 9.20
C GLY A 238 -1.75 -18.45 7.72
N LYS A 239 -2.48 -19.51 7.34
CA LYS A 239 -2.85 -19.77 5.93
C LYS A 239 -3.80 -18.73 5.36
N GLY A 240 -4.66 -18.15 6.20
CA GLY A 240 -5.52 -17.01 5.88
C GLY A 240 -4.82 -15.66 5.99
N SER A 241 -3.62 -15.62 6.57
CA SER A 241 -2.79 -14.40 6.60
C SER A 241 -2.33 -14.05 5.19
N ARG A 242 -2.16 -12.76 4.97
CA ARG A 242 -1.84 -12.20 3.66
C ARG A 242 -0.59 -11.35 3.78
N VAL A 243 0.41 -11.66 2.96
CA VAL A 243 1.75 -11.09 3.03
C VAL A 243 2.11 -10.41 1.71
N ARG A 244 2.72 -9.23 1.80
CA ARG A 244 3.41 -8.59 0.68
C ARG A 244 4.76 -8.08 1.16
N VAL A 245 5.80 -8.32 0.38
CA VAL A 245 7.11 -7.71 0.59
C VAL A 245 7.49 -6.86 -0.62
N ASP A 246 8.05 -5.69 -0.38
CA ASP A 246 8.57 -4.77 -1.39
C ASP A 246 10.02 -4.47 -1.06
N VAL A 247 10.91 -5.14 -1.79
CA VAL A 247 12.37 -5.01 -1.70
C VAL A 247 12.83 -3.77 -2.45
N LYS A 248 13.72 -3.00 -1.85
CA LYS A 248 14.28 -1.76 -2.43
C LYS A 248 15.78 -1.92 -2.66
N GLY A 249 16.08 -2.69 -3.70
CA GLY A 249 17.44 -3.02 -4.08
C GLY A 249 17.54 -4.40 -4.73
N SER A 250 18.73 -4.99 -4.66
CA SER A 250 19.09 -6.23 -5.32
C SER A 250 19.26 -7.37 -4.31
N VAL A 251 18.45 -8.41 -4.43
CA VAL A 251 18.58 -9.59 -3.55
C VAL A 251 19.83 -10.40 -3.93
N ASN A 252 20.62 -10.79 -2.92
CA ASN A 252 21.85 -11.56 -3.01
C ASN A 252 23.00 -10.85 -3.75
N ILE A 253 23.00 -9.52 -3.78
CA ILE A 253 24.07 -8.73 -4.39
C ILE A 253 24.62 -7.75 -3.35
N ASN A 254 25.61 -8.17 -2.56
CA ASN A 254 26.15 -7.35 -1.47
C ASN A 254 27.19 -6.30 -1.93
N THR A 255 27.16 -5.95 -3.22
CA THR A 255 28.07 -4.95 -3.81
C THR A 255 27.37 -3.62 -4.07
N ASP A 256 26.04 -3.60 -4.13
CA ASP A 256 25.24 -2.39 -4.08
C ASP A 256 24.71 -2.14 -2.66
N LYS A 257 24.47 -0.87 -2.34
CA LYS A 257 23.86 -0.48 -1.07
C LYS A 257 22.35 -0.49 -1.26
N ASP A 258 21.70 -1.51 -0.73
CA ASP A 258 20.26 -1.57 -0.67
C ASP A 258 19.70 -0.50 0.29
N THR A 259 18.39 -0.26 0.21
CA THR A 259 17.68 0.63 1.16
C THR A 259 16.71 -0.13 2.06
N GLY A 260 16.77 -1.46 1.99
CA GLY A 260 15.97 -2.42 2.74
C GLY A 260 14.66 -2.83 2.09
N TYR A 261 13.67 -3.18 2.89
CA TYR A 261 12.40 -3.74 2.43
C TYR A 261 11.23 -3.36 3.32
N VAL A 262 10.01 -3.48 2.78
CA VAL A 262 8.78 -3.24 3.53
C VAL A 262 7.89 -4.48 3.47
N VAL A 263 7.45 -4.95 4.63
CA VAL A 263 6.50 -6.05 4.79
C VAL A 263 5.14 -5.49 5.20
N TRP A 264 4.09 -5.85 4.45
CA TRP A 264 2.69 -5.63 4.84
C TRP A 264 2.04 -6.96 5.17
N LEU A 265 1.40 -7.02 6.34
CA LEU A 265 0.66 -8.18 6.82
C LEU A 265 -0.80 -7.81 7.07
N SER A 266 -1.70 -8.69 6.67
CA SER A 266 -3.09 -8.71 7.11
C SER A 266 -3.35 -10.08 7.73
N ILE A 267 -3.69 -10.08 9.01
CA ILE A 267 -3.93 -11.27 9.82
C ILE A 267 -5.41 -11.24 10.22
N PRO A 268 -6.26 -12.11 9.67
CA PRO A 268 -7.64 -12.22 10.09
C PRO A 268 -7.74 -12.55 11.57
N TRP A 269 -8.68 -11.93 12.29
CA TRP A 269 -8.89 -12.26 13.70
C TRP A 269 -9.29 -13.72 13.93
N SER A 270 -9.90 -14.35 12.91
CA SER A 270 -10.19 -15.79 12.90
C SER A 270 -8.92 -16.67 12.89
N GLU A 271 -7.81 -16.22 12.31
CA GLU A 271 -6.52 -16.93 12.39
C GLU A 271 -5.94 -16.84 13.80
N LEU A 272 -6.17 -15.73 14.50
CA LEU A 272 -5.80 -15.57 15.90
C LEU A 272 -6.78 -16.27 16.85
N GLY A 273 -8.00 -16.60 16.41
CA GLY A 273 -9.01 -17.30 17.21
C GLY A 273 -9.73 -16.38 18.21
N ILE A 274 -9.67 -15.06 18.00
CA ILE A 274 -10.23 -14.05 18.90
C ILE A 274 -11.12 -13.08 18.14
N GLN A 275 -11.89 -12.27 18.86
CA GLN A 275 -12.65 -11.15 18.30
C GLN A 275 -12.00 -9.83 18.74
N PRO A 276 -11.85 -8.85 17.84
CA PRO A 276 -11.23 -7.59 18.21
C PRO A 276 -12.13 -6.77 19.12
N ALA A 277 -11.55 -6.23 20.19
CA ALA A 277 -12.23 -5.31 21.09
C ALA A 277 -11.35 -4.11 21.40
N ALA A 278 -11.97 -2.98 21.74
CA ALA A 278 -11.24 -1.84 22.28
C ALA A 278 -10.58 -2.26 23.60
N GLU A 279 -9.34 -1.81 23.79
CA GLU A 279 -8.47 -2.14 24.92
C GLU A 279 -8.08 -3.63 25.01
N LEU A 280 -8.35 -4.43 23.98
CA LEU A 280 -7.80 -5.78 23.88
C LEU A 280 -6.26 -5.70 23.88
N LYS A 281 -5.64 -6.55 24.71
CA LYS A 281 -4.19 -6.67 24.85
C LYS A 281 -3.78 -8.03 24.33
N LEU A 282 -2.77 -8.03 23.48
CA LEU A 282 -2.04 -9.22 23.07
C LEU A 282 -0.61 -9.08 23.57
N GLY A 283 -0.01 -10.16 24.04
CA GLY A 283 1.43 -10.21 24.12
C GLY A 283 1.97 -10.16 22.70
N PHE A 284 3.04 -9.40 22.48
CA PHE A 284 3.46 -9.05 21.14
C PHE A 284 4.96 -8.87 21.05
N ASP A 285 5.54 -9.42 20.00
CA ASP A 285 6.90 -9.12 19.60
C ASP A 285 7.06 -9.08 18.08
N ILE A 286 8.06 -8.33 17.63
CA ILE A 286 8.55 -8.39 16.25
C ILE A 286 10.04 -8.62 16.31
N GLN A 287 10.51 -9.54 15.49
CA GLN A 287 11.93 -9.77 15.29
C GLN A 287 12.31 -9.48 13.85
N ASN A 288 13.57 -9.09 13.67
CA ASN A 288 14.21 -9.05 12.37
C ASN A 288 15.31 -10.11 12.33
N TYR A 289 15.33 -10.84 11.22
CA TYR A 289 16.43 -11.71 10.82
C TYR A 289 17.22 -10.93 9.79
N ASP A 290 18.51 -10.74 10.06
CA ASP A 290 19.44 -9.96 9.26
C ASP A 290 20.57 -10.87 8.78
N ARG A 291 20.67 -11.12 7.47
CA ARG A 291 21.68 -12.00 6.88
C ARG A 291 22.69 -11.22 6.05
N ASP A 292 23.86 -11.03 6.64
CA ASP A 292 25.05 -10.60 5.92
C ASP A 292 25.87 -11.81 5.41
N LEU A 293 26.39 -11.77 4.16
CA LEU A 293 27.19 -12.86 3.55
C LEU A 293 28.47 -13.21 4.33
N SER A 294 28.93 -12.35 5.25
CA SER A 294 30.09 -12.64 6.09
C SER A 294 29.82 -13.65 7.20
N GLU A 295 28.56 -14.01 7.46
CA GLU A 295 28.17 -14.96 8.50
C GLU A 295 27.35 -16.14 7.94
N ASP A 296 27.56 -17.34 8.49
CA ASP A 296 26.85 -18.56 8.05
C ASP A 296 25.37 -18.57 8.48
N TYR A 297 24.97 -17.67 9.38
CA TYR A 297 23.62 -17.57 9.97
C TYR A 297 23.11 -16.12 9.94
N ALA A 298 21.79 -15.95 10.02
CA ALA A 298 21.18 -14.63 10.18
C ALA A 298 21.31 -14.14 11.63
N PHE A 299 21.81 -12.92 11.82
CA PHE A 299 21.70 -12.22 13.09
C PHE A 299 20.23 -11.95 13.40
N ARG A 300 19.89 -11.92 14.69
CA ARG A 300 18.51 -11.73 15.12
C ARG A 300 18.42 -10.76 16.27
N SER A 301 17.42 -9.88 16.24
CA SER A 301 17.05 -9.04 17.37
C SER A 301 15.54 -8.86 17.45
N SER A 302 15.07 -8.70 18.69
CA SER A 302 13.67 -8.52 19.05
C SER A 302 13.38 -7.07 19.42
N TRP A 303 12.21 -6.58 19.04
CA TRP A 303 11.71 -5.27 19.45
C TRP A 303 11.56 -5.16 20.98
N SER A 304 11.03 -6.21 21.63
CA SER A 304 10.89 -6.25 23.08
C SER A 304 12.22 -6.42 23.82
N GLY A 305 13.28 -6.81 23.10
CA GLY A 305 14.62 -7.03 23.65
C GLY A 305 14.83 -8.43 24.20
N VAL A 306 13.96 -9.38 23.84
CA VAL A 306 14.08 -10.80 24.19
C VAL A 306 15.33 -11.37 23.55
N LEU A 307 16.14 -12.05 24.35
CA LEU A 307 17.34 -12.74 23.87
C LEU A 307 16.96 -14.01 23.11
N ARG A 308 17.81 -14.44 22.17
CA ARG A 308 17.54 -15.57 21.27
C ARG A 308 17.23 -16.86 22.05
N GLU A 309 17.97 -17.10 23.13
CA GLU A 309 17.80 -18.24 24.05
C GLU A 309 16.45 -18.25 24.78
N ASN A 310 15.77 -17.10 24.85
CA ASN A 310 14.50 -16.92 25.54
C ASN A 310 13.35 -16.66 24.57
N ASN A 311 13.48 -17.05 23.28
CA ASN A 311 12.41 -16.77 22.32
C ASN A 311 11.05 -17.34 22.75
N ASP A 312 11.08 -18.51 23.39
CA ASP A 312 9.88 -19.18 23.87
C ASP A 312 9.28 -18.53 25.13
N ASN A 313 9.91 -17.49 25.68
CA ASN A 313 9.48 -16.83 26.91
C ASN A 313 8.57 -15.63 26.62
N THR A 314 7.26 -15.89 26.50
CA THR A 314 6.26 -14.86 26.16
C THR A 314 6.07 -13.81 27.26
N SER A 315 6.49 -14.10 28.50
CA SER A 315 6.53 -13.16 29.62
C SER A 315 7.44 -11.97 29.35
N GLU A 316 8.46 -12.16 28.51
CA GLU A 316 9.42 -11.11 28.15
C GLU A 316 8.96 -10.26 26.97
N TRP A 317 7.96 -10.72 26.21
CA TRP A 317 7.40 -10.00 25.07
C TRP A 317 6.70 -8.71 25.51
N GLY A 318 6.63 -7.75 24.60
CA GLY A 318 5.86 -6.53 24.82
C GLY A 318 4.34 -6.76 24.74
N THR A 319 3.60 -5.67 24.65
CA THR A 319 2.13 -5.68 24.54
C THR A 319 1.70 -4.84 23.34
N LEU A 320 0.81 -5.41 22.53
CA LEU A 320 0.02 -4.70 21.53
C LEU A 320 -1.37 -4.44 22.12
N LEU A 321 -1.72 -3.16 22.23
CA LEU A 321 -2.99 -2.67 22.77
C LEU A 321 -3.87 -2.11 21.64
N LEU A 322 -5.02 -2.72 21.42
CA LEU A 322 -5.98 -2.24 20.42
C LEU A 322 -6.74 -1.01 20.93
N ARG A 323 -6.47 0.18 20.41
CA ARG A 323 -7.22 1.39 20.78
C ARG A 323 -8.14 1.87 19.67
N LYS A 324 -9.37 2.21 20.03
CA LYS A 324 -10.19 3.02 19.13
C LYS A 324 -9.59 4.42 19.05
N LYS A 325 -9.49 4.98 17.84
CA LYS A 325 -9.08 6.37 17.64
C LYS A 325 -10.07 7.29 18.37
N ASN A 326 -9.74 7.72 19.60
CA ASN A 326 -10.51 8.71 20.33
C ASN A 326 -10.25 10.07 19.68
N ILE A 327 -11.22 10.56 18.90
CA ILE A 327 -11.28 11.99 18.59
C ILE A 327 -11.65 12.67 19.92
N PRO A 328 -10.82 13.56 20.48
CA PRO A 328 -11.11 14.20 21.76
C PRO A 328 -12.49 14.86 21.72
N ALA A 329 -13.33 14.65 22.74
CA ALA A 329 -14.64 15.28 22.86
C ALA A 329 -14.60 16.82 22.71
N GLY A 330 -13.44 17.43 23.03
CA GLY A 330 -13.18 18.85 22.84
C GLY A 330 -13.27 19.32 21.38
N VAL A 331 -13.05 18.46 20.38
CA VAL A 331 -13.19 18.83 18.96
C VAL A 331 -14.66 19.03 18.60
N TYR A 332 -15.55 18.16 19.08
CA TYR A 332 -17.00 18.34 18.93
C TYR A 332 -17.52 19.51 19.76
N GLY A 333 -16.97 19.72 20.97
CA GLY A 333 -17.26 20.90 21.79
C GLY A 333 -16.86 22.21 21.11
N LEU A 334 -15.67 22.29 20.51
CA LEU A 334 -15.18 23.48 19.82
C LEU A 334 -15.95 23.75 18.52
N LEU A 335 -16.25 22.72 17.73
CA LEU A 335 -17.06 22.85 16.51
C LEU A 335 -18.53 23.21 16.82
N SER A 336 -19.13 22.62 17.85
CA SER A 336 -20.48 22.99 18.28
C SER A 336 -20.54 24.38 18.91
N PHE A 337 -19.48 24.81 19.61
CA PHE A 337 -19.34 26.18 20.13
C PHE A 337 -19.12 27.19 19.00
N LEU A 338 -18.31 26.88 17.98
CA LEU A 338 -18.11 27.72 16.81
C LEU A 338 -19.37 27.81 15.94
N VAL A 339 -20.14 26.72 15.81
CA VAL A 339 -21.45 26.72 15.14
C VAL A 339 -22.46 27.51 15.98
N ALA A 340 -22.48 27.36 17.30
CA ALA A 340 -23.34 28.15 18.19
C ALA A 340 -22.99 29.64 18.16
N ILE A 341 -21.71 30.01 18.13
CA ILE A 341 -21.24 31.38 17.89
C ILE A 341 -21.64 31.83 16.49
N SER A 342 -21.51 31.00 15.46
CA SER A 342 -21.89 31.37 14.09
C SER A 342 -23.39 31.62 13.98
N VAL A 343 -24.22 30.78 14.61
CA VAL A 343 -25.68 30.95 14.70
C VAL A 343 -26.04 32.17 15.56
N PHE A 344 -25.38 32.37 16.70
CA PHE A 344 -25.55 33.53 17.57
C PHE A 344 -25.13 34.83 16.85
N CYS A 345 -24.02 34.83 16.12
CA CYS A 345 -23.56 35.92 15.26
C CYS A 345 -24.51 36.16 14.09
N LEU A 346 -25.12 35.12 13.49
CA LEU A 346 -26.15 35.27 12.46
C LEU A 346 -27.45 35.86 13.02
N VAL A 347 -27.83 35.49 14.26
CA VAL A 347 -28.98 36.06 14.99
C VAL A 347 -28.72 37.52 15.36
N ILE A 348 -27.50 37.88 15.78
CA ILE A 348 -27.11 39.27 16.06
C ILE A 348 -26.97 40.08 14.76
N LYS A 349 -26.53 39.46 13.66
CA LYS A 349 -26.40 40.10 12.33
C LYS A 349 -27.74 40.47 11.69
N LYS A 350 -28.90 40.09 12.27
CA LYS A 350 -30.21 40.62 11.84
C LYS A 350 -30.55 42.01 12.42
N LYS A 351 -29.68 42.60 13.25
CA LYS A 351 -29.82 44.00 13.68
C LYS A 351 -28.47 44.75 13.61
N ARG A 352 -28.15 45.28 12.43
CA ARG A 352 -27.70 46.66 12.17
C ARG A 352 -27.05 46.75 10.79
N LYS A 353 -27.65 47.57 9.93
CA LYS A 353 -27.03 48.17 8.74
C LYS A 353 -26.07 49.29 9.18
N THR A 354 -25.25 49.70 8.21
CA THR A 354 -24.24 50.79 8.16
C THR A 354 -22.88 50.35 8.70
N GLY A 355 -21.73 50.57 8.05
CA GLY A 355 -21.38 51.24 6.79
C GLY A 355 -19.88 51.60 6.85
N ILE A 356 -19.19 51.43 5.72
CA ILE A 356 -17.90 52.05 5.32
C ILE A 356 -16.58 51.40 5.81
N ALA A 357 -15.64 51.37 4.84
CA ALA A 357 -14.26 50.85 4.75
C ALA A 357 -13.31 51.36 5.86
N ALA A 358 -12.05 50.92 6.04
CA ALA A 358 -11.03 50.46 5.11
C ALA A 358 -9.88 49.71 5.83
N ASP A 359 -9.06 49.07 5.01
CA ASP A 359 -7.77 48.37 5.17
C ASP A 359 -6.78 48.84 6.25
N VAL A 360 -6.18 47.89 6.99
CA VAL A 360 -4.76 47.88 7.40
C VAL A 360 -4.30 46.41 7.51
N SER A 361 -3.39 46.03 6.62
CA SER A 361 -2.58 44.81 6.65
C SER A 361 -1.41 44.93 7.63
N VAL A 362 -1.04 43.81 8.27
CA VAL A 362 0.23 43.66 9.02
C VAL A 362 0.95 42.39 8.53
N PRO A 363 2.27 42.44 8.29
CA PRO A 363 2.96 41.55 7.37
C PRO A 363 3.50 40.29 8.06
N ILE A 364 3.49 39.18 7.32
CA ILE A 364 4.27 37.99 7.65
C ILE A 364 5.66 38.21 7.05
N ARG A 365 6.70 38.31 7.89
CA ARG A 365 8.10 38.31 7.45
C ARG A 365 8.60 36.87 7.28
N ASP A 366 9.22 36.64 6.13
CA ASP A 366 9.88 35.42 5.67
C ASP A 366 11.15 35.04 6.45
N ILE A 367 11.39 33.74 6.59
CA ILE A 367 12.70 33.08 6.82
C ILE A 367 12.74 31.84 5.88
N PRO A 368 13.87 31.54 5.19
CA PRO A 368 13.87 31.10 3.79
C PRO A 368 13.84 29.57 3.58
N VAL A 369 12.97 29.10 2.67
CA VAL A 369 12.84 27.69 2.21
C VAL A 369 13.62 27.47 0.91
N LYS A 370 14.92 27.80 0.87
CA LYS A 370 15.69 27.72 -0.39
C LYS A 370 16.45 26.39 -0.61
N GLU A 371 16.82 25.67 0.44
CA GLU A 371 17.59 24.41 0.30
C GLU A 371 16.75 23.21 -0.14
N ASP A 372 15.50 23.08 0.32
CA ASP A 372 14.60 21.96 -0.05
C ASP A 372 14.16 22.03 -1.53
N GLU A 373 13.96 23.24 -2.05
CA GLU A 373 13.59 23.44 -3.45
C GLU A 373 14.71 23.03 -4.43
N ALA A 374 15.97 23.35 -4.12
CA ALA A 374 17.10 22.97 -4.96
C ALA A 374 17.34 21.45 -4.98
N LEU A 375 17.13 20.77 -3.85
CA LEU A 375 17.22 19.31 -3.75
C LEU A 375 16.13 18.63 -4.58
N ARG A 376 14.88 19.10 -4.47
CA ARG A 376 13.76 18.57 -5.28
C ARG A 376 13.97 18.76 -6.77
N ILE A 377 14.56 19.89 -7.18
CA ILE A 377 14.92 20.10 -8.60
C ILE A 377 15.97 19.09 -9.07
N ARG A 378 16.93 18.73 -8.22
CA ARG A 378 17.92 17.70 -8.53
C ARG A 378 17.26 16.33 -8.71
N GLU A 379 16.36 15.95 -7.81
CA GLU A 379 15.59 14.70 -7.91
C GLU A 379 14.72 14.66 -9.17
N ILE A 380 14.06 15.76 -9.52
CA ILE A 380 13.28 15.87 -10.76
C ILE A 380 14.18 15.67 -11.98
N LYS A 381 15.34 16.34 -12.02
CA LYS A 381 16.30 16.20 -13.14
C LYS A 381 16.85 14.78 -13.24
N GLN A 382 17.14 14.14 -12.11
CA GLN A 382 17.61 12.76 -12.06
C GLN A 382 16.53 11.80 -12.57
N TYR A 383 15.30 11.94 -12.10
CA TYR A 383 14.19 11.12 -12.59
C TYR A 383 13.96 11.28 -14.09
N ILE A 384 14.09 12.50 -14.63
CA ILE A 384 14.04 12.74 -16.07
C ILE A 384 15.23 12.06 -16.77
N ALA A 385 16.44 12.12 -16.22
CA ALA A 385 17.61 11.47 -16.79
C ALA A 385 17.52 9.93 -16.81
N GLU A 386 16.84 9.33 -15.84
CA GLU A 386 16.64 7.88 -15.74
C GLU A 386 15.47 7.38 -16.59
N HIS A 387 14.53 8.25 -16.96
CA HIS A 387 13.27 7.87 -17.62
C HIS A 387 12.96 8.67 -18.89
N TYR A 388 13.93 9.42 -19.45
CA TYR A 388 13.67 10.26 -20.63
C TYR A 388 13.25 9.43 -21.85
N ASP A 389 13.76 8.21 -21.96
CA ASP A 389 13.44 7.25 -23.01
C ASP A 389 11.99 6.74 -22.94
N ASN A 390 11.32 6.88 -21.79
CA ASN A 390 9.92 6.54 -21.66
C ASN A 390 9.02 7.59 -22.35
N PRO A 391 8.33 7.26 -23.44
CA PRO A 391 7.54 8.23 -24.20
C PRO A 391 6.34 8.82 -23.45
N ASP A 392 5.90 8.18 -22.37
CA ASP A 392 4.80 8.65 -21.52
C ASP A 392 5.26 9.58 -20.38
N LEU A 393 6.59 9.77 -20.20
CA LEU A 393 7.14 10.65 -19.17
C LEU A 393 6.48 12.03 -19.23
N ASN A 394 5.74 12.35 -18.17
CA ASN A 394 4.97 13.58 -18.05
C ASN A 394 5.02 14.12 -16.61
N ARG A 395 4.48 15.33 -16.46
CA ARG A 395 4.42 16.05 -15.19
C ARG A 395 3.77 15.22 -14.07
N GLU A 396 2.70 14.51 -14.36
CA GLU A 396 1.94 13.71 -13.38
C GLU A 396 2.74 12.49 -12.89
N MET A 397 3.57 11.89 -13.75
CA MET A 397 4.51 10.83 -13.35
C MET A 397 5.60 11.38 -12.41
N ILE A 398 6.24 12.47 -12.81
CA ILE A 398 7.34 13.07 -12.04
C ILE A 398 6.80 13.58 -10.69
N ALA A 399 5.62 14.21 -10.66
CA ALA A 399 5.00 14.72 -9.45
C ALA A 399 4.61 13.60 -8.47
N ARG A 400 4.16 12.45 -8.97
CA ARG A 400 3.93 11.26 -8.14
C ARG A 400 5.23 10.69 -7.57
N TYR A 401 6.28 10.65 -8.37
CA TYR A 401 7.60 10.17 -7.93
C TYR A 401 8.14 11.01 -6.77
N ILE A 402 8.16 12.34 -6.90
CA ILE A 402 8.62 13.25 -5.83
C ILE A 402 7.53 13.60 -4.80
N ARG A 403 6.35 12.97 -4.87
CA ARG A 403 5.21 13.13 -3.93
C ARG A 403 4.72 14.57 -3.74
N VAL A 404 4.60 15.33 -4.83
CA VAL A 404 4.01 16.68 -4.81
C VAL A 404 2.80 16.79 -5.75
N ALA A 405 2.02 17.86 -5.59
CA ALA A 405 0.96 18.18 -6.55
C ALA A 405 1.56 18.55 -7.93
N PRO A 406 1.00 18.06 -9.06
CA PRO A 406 1.52 18.38 -10.41
C PRO A 406 1.64 19.88 -10.70
N SER A 407 0.68 20.68 -10.23
CA SER A 407 0.68 22.14 -10.38
C SER A 407 1.85 22.81 -9.63
N TYR A 408 2.20 22.30 -8.44
CA TYR A 408 3.34 22.75 -7.67
C TYR A 408 4.66 22.39 -8.39
N LEU A 409 4.77 21.17 -8.92
CA LEU A 409 5.96 20.74 -9.67
C LEU A 409 6.24 21.65 -10.86
N SER A 410 5.24 21.97 -11.69
CA SER A 410 5.44 22.87 -12.84
C SER A 410 5.93 24.25 -12.41
N THR A 411 5.36 24.78 -11.33
CA THR A 411 5.70 26.11 -10.82
C THR A 411 7.12 26.13 -10.27
N LEU A 412 7.46 25.16 -9.43
CA LEU A 412 8.78 24.98 -8.85
C LEU A 412 9.84 24.79 -9.93
N PHE A 413 9.60 23.88 -10.89
CA PHE A 413 10.57 23.57 -11.94
C PHE A 413 10.87 24.78 -12.83
N LYS A 414 9.85 25.53 -13.24
CA LYS A 414 10.03 26.73 -14.06
C LYS A 414 10.74 27.85 -13.30
N LYS A 415 10.39 28.05 -12.03
CA LYS A 415 11.02 29.05 -11.15
C LYS A 415 12.53 28.79 -11.03
N GLU A 416 12.93 27.55 -10.76
CA GLU A 416 14.31 27.21 -10.45
C GLU A 416 15.19 26.94 -11.69
N THR A 417 14.60 26.51 -12.81
CA THR A 417 15.36 26.16 -14.04
C THR A 417 15.23 27.17 -15.17
N GLY A 418 14.31 28.14 -15.06
CA GLY A 418 13.99 29.11 -16.11
C GLY A 418 13.20 28.55 -17.30
N GLN A 419 12.88 27.25 -17.30
CA GLN A 419 12.26 26.55 -18.43
C GLN A 419 11.09 25.67 -18.00
N GLY A 420 10.16 25.41 -18.93
CA GLY A 420 9.05 24.50 -18.69
C GLY A 420 9.54 23.06 -18.54
N LEU A 421 8.85 22.26 -17.72
CA LEU A 421 9.20 20.86 -17.48
C LEU A 421 9.23 20.02 -18.76
N ASN A 422 8.20 20.14 -19.61
CA ASN A 422 8.12 19.40 -20.86
C ASN A 422 9.21 19.85 -21.85
N ASP A 423 9.54 21.14 -21.87
CA ASP A 423 10.61 21.67 -22.71
C ASP A 423 11.97 21.10 -22.26
N TYR A 424 12.19 21.00 -20.95
CA TYR A 424 13.38 20.38 -20.40
C TYR A 424 13.48 18.89 -20.73
N ILE A 425 12.40 18.13 -20.60
CA ILE A 425 12.35 16.71 -21.00
C ILE A 425 12.72 16.59 -22.48
N ASN A 426 12.07 17.35 -23.35
CA ASN A 426 12.36 17.31 -24.78
C ASN A 426 13.80 17.69 -25.08
N HIS A 427 14.34 18.73 -24.43
CA HIS A 427 15.73 19.12 -24.59
C HIS A 427 16.70 17.99 -24.20
N TYR A 428 16.45 17.33 -23.07
CA TYR A 428 17.26 16.19 -22.61
C TYR A 428 17.21 15.03 -23.61
N ARG A 429 16.02 14.70 -24.14
CA ARG A 429 15.86 13.67 -25.17
C ARG A 429 16.62 14.00 -26.45
N ILE A 430 16.60 15.25 -26.90
CA ILE A 430 17.34 15.68 -28.08
C ILE A 430 18.85 15.58 -27.85
N GLN A 431 19.36 15.96 -26.68
CA GLN A 431 20.79 15.79 -26.34
C GLN A 431 21.20 14.32 -26.45
N LYS A 432 20.39 13.40 -25.90
CA LYS A 432 20.64 11.96 -26.01
C LYS A 432 20.53 11.44 -27.44
N ALA A 433 19.62 12.00 -28.23
CA ALA A 433 19.52 11.67 -29.65
C ALA A 433 20.77 12.06 -30.43
N MET A 434 21.40 13.20 -30.11
CA MET A 434 22.66 13.61 -30.75
C MET A 434 23.80 12.63 -30.46
N GLU A 435 23.91 12.16 -29.21
CA GLU A 435 24.90 11.15 -28.82
C GLU A 435 24.74 9.89 -29.71
N LEU A 436 23.50 9.42 -29.89
CA LEU A 436 23.18 8.26 -30.73
C LEU A 436 23.39 8.53 -32.22
N LEU A 437 23.09 9.75 -32.71
CA LEU A 437 23.27 10.11 -34.12
C LEU A 437 24.74 10.07 -34.55
N LYS A 438 25.65 10.39 -33.62
CA LYS A 438 27.12 10.37 -33.84
C LYS A 438 27.73 8.98 -33.65
N SER A 439 27.27 8.24 -32.65
CA SER A 439 27.93 7.01 -32.18
C SER A 439 27.33 5.71 -32.72
N SER A 440 26.14 5.76 -33.35
CA SER A 440 25.40 4.56 -33.76
C SER A 440 24.97 4.57 -35.23
N ARG A 441 24.62 3.38 -35.74
CA ARG A 441 24.05 3.19 -37.08
C ARG A 441 22.52 3.12 -37.09
N TYR A 442 21.86 3.30 -35.95
CA TYR A 442 20.41 3.25 -35.85
C TYR A 442 19.77 4.28 -36.78
N SER A 443 18.67 3.95 -37.44
CA SER A 443 17.91 4.89 -38.26
C SER A 443 17.37 6.06 -37.43
N ILE A 444 17.05 7.17 -38.10
CA ILE A 444 16.46 8.36 -37.44
C ILE A 444 15.16 8.01 -36.70
N SER A 445 14.38 7.08 -37.26
CA SER A 445 13.15 6.60 -36.65
C SER A 445 13.42 5.83 -35.36
N GLU A 446 14.40 4.92 -35.36
CA GLU A 446 14.77 4.14 -34.18
C GLU A 446 15.28 5.05 -33.05
N ILE A 447 16.14 6.02 -33.38
CA ILE A 447 16.64 6.98 -32.40
C ILE A 447 15.50 7.81 -31.80
N ALA A 448 14.55 8.27 -32.63
CA ALA A 448 13.39 9.02 -32.15
C ALA A 448 12.61 8.26 -31.07
N PHE A 449 12.35 6.97 -31.31
CA PHE A 449 11.63 6.14 -30.35
C PHE A 449 12.49 5.77 -29.13
N GLN A 450 13.78 5.49 -29.34
CA GLN A 450 14.71 5.10 -28.27
C GLN A 450 14.95 6.24 -27.26
N VAL A 451 14.86 7.49 -27.70
CA VAL A 451 14.94 8.65 -26.80
C VAL A 451 13.56 9.13 -26.31
N GLY A 452 12.50 8.33 -26.51
CA GLY A 452 11.19 8.58 -25.92
C GLY A 452 10.28 9.55 -26.67
N PHE A 453 10.48 9.78 -27.98
CA PHE A 453 9.46 10.48 -28.78
C PHE A 453 8.41 9.52 -29.31
N ASN A 454 7.14 9.86 -29.08
CA ASN A 454 5.99 9.09 -29.60
C ASN A 454 5.87 9.09 -31.14
N THR A 455 6.45 10.08 -31.82
CA THR A 455 6.43 10.13 -33.29
C THR A 455 7.71 10.72 -33.85
N VAL A 456 8.19 10.15 -34.95
CA VAL A 456 9.35 10.66 -35.71
C VAL A 456 9.11 12.08 -36.21
N LYS A 457 7.85 12.42 -36.55
CA LYS A 457 7.46 13.78 -36.97
C LYS A 457 7.66 14.80 -35.85
N ASN A 458 7.22 14.50 -34.63
CA ASN A 458 7.41 15.42 -33.49
C ASN A 458 8.89 15.51 -33.09
N PHE A 459 9.61 14.39 -33.09
CA PHE A 459 11.05 14.37 -32.90
C PHE A 459 11.78 15.27 -33.90
N THR A 460 11.53 15.09 -35.20
CA THR A 460 12.19 15.85 -36.27
C THR A 460 11.90 17.35 -36.16
N ARG A 461 10.65 17.72 -35.82
CA ARG A 461 10.27 19.11 -35.58
C ARG A 461 11.05 19.71 -34.40
N ILE A 462 11.02 19.04 -33.25
CA ILE A 462 11.69 19.52 -32.01
C ILE A 462 13.22 19.54 -32.19
N PHE A 463 13.80 18.55 -32.86
CA PHE A 463 15.23 18.51 -33.17
C PHE A 463 15.62 19.72 -34.04
N LYS A 464 14.85 20.01 -35.09
CA LYS A 464 15.09 21.17 -35.97
C LYS A 464 14.89 22.50 -35.26
N GLU A 465 13.92 22.61 -34.36
CA GLU A 465 13.72 23.79 -33.52
C GLU A 465 14.91 24.05 -32.60
N HIS A 466 15.52 23.00 -32.04
CA HIS A 466 16.68 23.13 -31.15
C HIS A 466 18.02 23.34 -31.88
N PHE A 467 18.23 22.74 -33.07
CA PHE A 467 19.54 22.69 -33.74
C PHE A 467 19.58 23.35 -35.13
N GLY A 468 18.45 23.88 -35.61
CA GLY A 468 18.37 24.56 -36.91
C GLY A 468 18.48 23.65 -38.14
N CYS A 469 18.69 22.34 -37.96
CA CYS A 469 18.76 21.34 -39.03
C CYS A 469 18.03 20.06 -38.61
N THR A 470 17.69 19.24 -39.59
CA THR A 470 17.03 17.94 -39.34
C THR A 470 18.02 16.92 -38.77
N PRO A 471 17.54 15.87 -38.08
CA PRO A 471 18.40 14.78 -37.58
C PRO A 471 19.25 14.11 -38.69
N SER A 472 18.69 13.97 -39.90
CA SER A 472 19.40 13.40 -41.05
C SER A 472 20.56 14.30 -41.50
N GLU A 473 20.30 15.60 -41.67
CA GLU A 473 21.33 16.59 -42.01
C GLU A 473 22.41 16.68 -40.92
N TYR A 474 22.01 16.58 -39.64
CA TYR A 474 22.93 16.55 -38.51
C TYR A 474 23.87 15.34 -38.59
N ARG A 475 23.34 14.15 -38.85
CA ARG A 475 24.15 12.93 -39.02
C ARG A 475 25.10 13.01 -40.20
N GLU A 476 24.68 13.57 -41.34
CA GLU A 476 25.55 13.71 -42.50
C GLU A 476 26.73 14.65 -42.24
N LYS A 477 26.52 15.74 -41.49
CA LYS A 477 27.58 16.68 -41.10
C LYS A 477 28.59 16.09 -40.11
N GLU A 478 28.14 15.21 -39.22
CA GLU A 478 28.98 14.64 -38.14
C GLU A 478 29.66 13.32 -38.53
N LYS A 479 29.43 12.79 -39.74
CA LYS A 479 30.24 11.67 -40.25
C LYS A 479 31.68 12.16 -40.41
N PRO A 480 32.68 11.55 -39.74
CA PRO A 480 34.06 11.81 -40.12
C PRO A 480 34.24 11.32 -41.56
N GLY A 481 34.77 12.19 -42.43
CA GLY A 481 35.22 11.77 -43.75
C GLY A 481 36.16 10.58 -43.58
N ILE A 482 35.81 9.46 -44.21
CA ILE A 482 36.63 8.26 -44.27
C ILE A 482 37.91 8.57 -45.04
#